data_AF-A0A0G3BRR2-F1
#
_entry.id   AF-A0A0G3BRR2-F1
#
_cell.length_a   1.000
_cell.length_b   1.000
_cell.length_c   1.000
_cell.angle_alpha   90.00
_cell.angle_beta   90.00
_cell.angle_gamma   90.00
#
_symmetry.space_group_name_H-M   'P 1'
#
loop_
_entity.id
_entity.type
_entity.pdbx_description
1 polymer ?
#
loop_
_entity_poly.entity_id
_entity_poly.type
_entity_poly.pdbx_seq_one_letter_code
_entity_poly.pdbx_strand_id
1 'polypeptide(L)'
;MIMLQQARRLLSTRWRTGGCLAFLALTACGGGGSNPLDNPPNVSNPRGTVGQKLSYVYFQKCINPIFLKQLPVHQNGTVSNNTCAGSGCHDNTSGTGGAFRIVSGAQSVDLGSPANTPDVVRETDMYKNFYSAQGEVVFGAPMESRLLTKPMVLNVLHGGGLVFENADDPNVKLIEYWINHPMPEGQDEFSSAGHNMFTPADPETGSCNIE
;
A
#
# COMPACT_ATOMS: atom_id res chain seq x y z
N MET A 1 14.31 13.03 89.84
CA MET A 1 13.11 12.47 90.52
C MET A 1 11.93 12.62 89.57
N ILE A 2 11.07 11.67 89.21
CA ILE A 2 10.76 10.25 89.50
C ILE A 2 9.88 9.89 88.26
N MET A 3 10.25 8.98 87.37
CA MET A 3 9.98 7.53 87.34
C MET A 3 8.48 7.11 87.35
N LEU A 4 8.17 6.08 86.53
CA LEU A 4 7.00 5.17 86.52
C LEU A 4 5.70 5.68 85.84
N GLN A 5 4.86 4.88 85.17
CA GLN A 5 4.91 3.50 84.67
C GLN A 5 3.70 3.30 83.73
N GLN A 6 3.90 2.49 82.69
CA GLN A 6 3.03 1.45 82.11
C GLN A 6 1.52 1.38 82.45
N ALA A 7 0.67 1.06 81.47
CA ALA A 7 0.08 -0.29 81.29
C ALA A 7 -1.12 -0.32 80.32
N ARG A 8 -1.26 -1.46 79.65
CA ARG A 8 -2.23 -1.85 78.60
C ARG A 8 -3.62 -2.20 79.16
N ARG A 9 -4.66 -2.12 78.31
CA ARG A 9 -5.86 -3.00 78.20
C ARG A 9 -6.47 -2.72 76.80
N LEU A 10 -6.43 -3.56 75.77
CA LEU A 10 -7.00 -4.89 75.48
C LEU A 10 -8.55 -5.00 75.41
N LEU A 11 -8.99 -5.46 74.22
CA LEU A 11 -10.17 -6.27 73.86
C LEU A 11 -11.56 -5.60 73.70
N SER A 12 -12.12 -5.66 72.47
CA SER A 12 -13.08 -6.73 72.13
C SER A 12 -13.48 -6.75 70.64
N THR A 13 -13.69 -7.97 70.18
CA THR A 13 -13.92 -8.48 68.82
C THR A 13 -15.41 -8.49 68.48
N ARG A 14 -15.77 -8.34 67.19
CA ARG A 14 -16.87 -9.14 66.59
C ARG A 14 -16.78 -9.21 65.06
N TRP A 15 -16.85 -10.45 64.59
CA TRP A 15 -16.80 -10.92 63.21
C TRP A 15 -18.05 -10.56 62.40
N ARG A 16 -17.87 -10.32 61.10
CA ARG A 16 -18.69 -10.94 60.04
C ARG A 16 -17.83 -11.22 58.81
N THR A 17 -17.64 -12.51 58.54
CA THR A 17 -17.22 -13.06 57.26
C THR A 17 -18.40 -13.00 56.27
N GLY A 18 -18.11 -12.73 55.01
CA GLY A 18 -19.07 -12.78 53.90
C GLY A 18 -18.33 -12.50 52.60
N GLY A 19 -17.98 -13.57 51.88
CA GLY A 19 -17.11 -13.50 50.70
C GLY A 19 -17.80 -12.96 49.45
N CYS A 20 -16.97 -12.44 48.55
CA CYS A 20 -17.16 -12.52 47.10
C CYS A 20 -15.77 -12.54 46.45
N LEU A 21 -15.43 -13.67 45.85
CA LEU A 21 -14.34 -13.83 44.90
C LEU A 21 -14.72 -13.08 43.61
N ALA A 22 -13.90 -12.12 43.20
CA ALA A 22 -13.90 -11.60 41.84
C ALA A 22 -12.45 -11.58 41.34
N PHE A 23 -12.10 -12.61 40.55
CA PHE A 23 -10.91 -12.61 39.73
C PHE A 23 -11.10 -11.59 38.60
N LEU A 24 -10.29 -10.53 38.60
CA LEU A 24 -10.08 -9.68 37.43
C LEU A 24 -8.59 -9.73 37.08
N ALA A 25 -8.27 -10.59 36.13
CA ALA A 25 -6.98 -10.59 35.44
C ALA A 25 -6.93 -9.33 34.54
N LEU A 26 -6.23 -8.29 35.01
CA LEU A 26 -5.78 -7.21 34.14
C LEU A 26 -4.48 -7.66 33.49
N THR A 27 -4.60 -8.13 32.26
CA THR A 27 -3.51 -8.38 31.33
C THR A 27 -2.66 -7.12 31.14
N ALA A 28 -1.35 -7.31 31.16
CA ALA A 28 -0.33 -6.29 30.95
C ALA A 28 -0.51 -5.55 29.60
N CYS A 29 -0.60 -4.22 29.64
CA CYS A 29 -0.18 -3.39 28.53
C CYS A 29 1.22 -2.87 28.85
N GLY A 30 2.23 -3.53 28.30
CA GLY A 30 3.61 -3.06 28.33
C GLY A 30 3.71 -1.76 27.52
N GLY A 31 3.94 -0.65 28.22
CA GLY A 31 4.52 0.55 27.63
C GLY A 31 6.04 0.44 27.63
N GLY A 32 6.68 0.83 26.53
CA GLY A 32 8.13 0.91 26.48
C GLY A 32 8.65 1.45 25.15
N GLY A 33 9.08 2.72 25.16
CA GLY A 33 10.10 3.27 24.25
C GLY A 33 9.58 4.00 23.01
N SER A 34 9.53 5.33 23.07
CA SER A 34 9.35 6.19 21.90
C SER A 34 10.71 6.43 21.24
N ASN A 35 11.01 5.72 20.16
CA ASN A 35 12.04 6.17 19.23
C ASN A 35 11.43 7.38 18.46
N PRO A 36 12.11 8.54 18.36
CA PRO A 36 11.61 9.67 17.57
C PRO A 36 11.50 9.39 16.06
N LEU A 37 11.87 8.18 15.62
CA LEU A 37 11.71 7.66 14.26
C LEU A 37 10.61 6.59 14.14
N ASP A 38 9.96 6.22 15.24
CA ASP A 38 8.84 5.28 15.19
C ASP A 38 7.59 6.00 14.66
N ASN A 39 6.87 5.32 13.75
CA ASN A 39 5.58 5.81 13.32
C ASN A 39 4.62 5.84 14.53
N PRO A 40 3.92 6.96 14.79
CA PRO A 40 2.99 7.04 15.91
C PRO A 40 1.85 6.02 15.72
N PRO A 41 1.45 5.29 16.78
CA PRO A 41 0.30 4.40 16.70
C PRO A 41 -0.98 5.24 16.74
N ASN A 42 -1.40 5.73 15.57
CA ASN A 42 -2.78 6.05 15.15
C ASN A 42 -2.82 6.93 13.89
N VAL A 43 -2.26 6.45 12.77
CA VAL A 43 -2.78 6.87 11.45
C VAL A 43 -3.97 5.98 11.13
N SER A 44 -5.17 6.53 11.28
CA SER A 44 -6.38 5.91 10.71
C SER A 44 -6.37 6.16 9.21
N ASN A 45 -6.14 5.10 8.44
CA ASN A 45 -6.35 5.07 6.99
C ASN A 45 -7.78 4.55 6.74
N PRO A 46 -8.81 5.40 6.58
CA PRO A 46 -10.10 4.92 6.10
C PRO A 46 -9.88 4.35 4.69
N ARG A 47 -10.25 3.09 4.49
CA ARG A 47 -10.11 2.46 3.17
C ARG A 47 -11.25 2.93 2.26
N GLY A 48 -10.98 2.99 0.95
CA GLY A 48 -11.99 2.55 -0.03
C GLY A 48 -12.54 1.17 0.36
N THR A 49 -13.73 0.80 -0.08
CA THR A 49 -14.46 -0.39 0.39
C THR A 49 -13.53 -1.58 0.67
N VAL A 50 -13.43 -1.95 1.96
CA VAL A 50 -12.45 -2.90 2.48
C VAL A 50 -12.52 -4.21 1.69
N GLY A 51 -11.44 -4.58 0.98
CA GLY A 51 -11.30 -5.90 0.35
C GLY A 51 -11.29 -5.92 -1.18
N GLN A 52 -11.55 -4.79 -1.86
CA GLN A 52 -11.40 -4.73 -3.31
C GLN A 52 -9.93 -4.79 -3.75
N LYS A 53 -9.69 -5.28 -4.97
CA LYS A 53 -8.37 -5.46 -5.58
C LYS A 53 -8.33 -4.71 -6.92
N LEU A 54 -7.16 -4.28 -7.38
CA LEU A 54 -7.02 -3.80 -8.75
C LEU A 54 -6.79 -4.98 -9.70
N SER A 55 -7.09 -4.80 -10.99
CA SER A 55 -6.88 -5.87 -11.98
C SER A 55 -5.39 -6.10 -12.25
N TYR A 56 -4.90 -7.31 -12.00
CA TYR A 56 -3.53 -7.71 -12.31
C TYR A 56 -3.29 -7.80 -13.82
N VAL A 57 -4.24 -8.36 -14.57
CA VAL A 57 -4.10 -8.54 -16.02
C VAL A 57 -4.00 -7.19 -16.74
N TYR A 58 -4.79 -6.20 -16.33
CA TYR A 58 -4.68 -4.84 -16.85
C TYR A 58 -3.36 -4.19 -16.43
N PHE A 59 -2.93 -4.38 -15.18
CA PHE A 59 -1.64 -3.88 -14.72
C PHE A 59 -0.49 -4.39 -15.58
N GLN A 60 -0.38 -5.71 -15.76
CA GLN A 60 0.72 -6.33 -16.49
C GLN A 60 0.79 -5.82 -17.94
N LYS A 61 -0.37 -5.76 -18.62
CA LYS A 61 -0.44 -5.38 -20.03
C LYS A 61 -0.30 -3.87 -20.26
N CYS A 62 -0.91 -3.05 -19.41
CA CYS A 62 -1.12 -1.63 -19.68
C CYS A 62 -0.31 -0.70 -18.78
N ILE A 63 -0.07 -1.09 -17.53
CA ILE A 63 0.55 -0.21 -16.52
C ILE A 63 2.05 -0.46 -16.37
N ASN A 64 2.45 -1.71 -16.17
CA ASN A 64 3.86 -2.06 -15.98
C ASN A 64 4.77 -1.57 -17.14
N PRO A 65 4.35 -1.61 -18.43
CA PRO A 65 5.16 -1.05 -19.51
C PRO A 65 5.46 0.44 -19.37
N ILE A 66 4.59 1.22 -18.71
CA ILE A 66 4.83 2.65 -18.44
C ILE A 66 6.07 2.81 -17.56
N PHE A 67 6.28 1.93 -16.58
CA PHE A 67 7.41 2.01 -15.66
C PHE A 67 8.76 1.71 -16.31
N LEU A 68 8.74 1.08 -17.48
CA LEU A 68 9.91 0.71 -18.28
C LEU A 68 10.07 1.62 -19.51
N LYS A 69 9.11 2.50 -19.78
CA LYS A 69 9.15 3.45 -20.90
C LYS A 69 10.15 4.56 -20.61
N GLN A 70 10.94 4.93 -21.62
CA GLN A 70 11.74 6.15 -21.58
C GLN A 70 10.80 7.34 -21.68
N LEU A 71 10.73 8.13 -20.62
CA LEU A 71 9.87 9.30 -20.48
C LEU A 71 10.73 10.54 -20.27
N PRO A 72 10.30 11.71 -20.78
CA PRO A 72 10.94 12.97 -20.42
C PRO A 72 10.74 13.24 -18.93
N VAL A 73 11.81 13.66 -18.26
CA VAL A 73 11.83 13.99 -16.85
C VAL A 73 12.43 15.38 -16.70
N HIS A 74 11.61 16.31 -16.20
CA HIS A 74 11.98 17.70 -15.96
C HIS A 74 12.42 17.85 -14.50
N GLN A 75 13.72 18.01 -14.30
CA GLN A 75 14.32 18.12 -12.98
C GLN A 75 15.33 19.28 -12.97
N ASN A 76 15.18 20.21 -12.03
CA ASN A 76 16.07 21.38 -11.87
C ASN A 76 16.32 22.16 -13.18
N GLY A 77 15.28 22.36 -14.00
CA GLY A 77 15.36 23.09 -15.27
C GLY A 77 16.03 22.33 -16.42
N THR A 78 16.41 21.07 -16.22
CA THR A 78 16.94 20.19 -17.27
C THR A 78 15.93 19.12 -17.62
N VAL A 79 15.84 18.77 -18.91
CA VAL A 79 15.05 17.63 -19.40
C VAL A 79 16.00 16.49 -19.70
N SER A 80 15.70 15.32 -19.12
CA SER A 80 16.41 14.07 -19.38
C SER A 80 15.41 12.97 -19.76
N ASN A 81 15.87 11.90 -20.40
CA ASN A 81 15.04 10.72 -20.61
C ASN A 81 15.44 9.64 -19.60
N ASN A 82 14.46 9.11 -18.87
CA ASN A 82 14.67 8.03 -17.92
C ASN A 82 13.41 7.15 -17.84
N THR A 83 13.51 5.99 -17.19
CA THR A 83 12.34 5.17 -16.83
C THR A 83 12.07 5.28 -15.34
N CYS A 84 10.88 4.89 -14.89
CA CYS A 84 10.56 4.87 -13.45
C CYS A 84 11.49 3.92 -12.69
N ALA A 85 11.76 2.74 -13.27
CA ALA A 85 12.67 1.74 -12.70
C ALA A 85 14.16 2.06 -12.95
N GLY A 86 14.47 2.99 -13.85
CA GLY A 86 15.81 3.28 -14.35
C GLY A 86 16.58 4.29 -13.50
N SER A 87 17.90 4.32 -13.70
CA SER A 87 18.85 5.25 -13.06
C SER A 87 18.74 5.35 -11.53
N GLY A 88 18.31 4.27 -10.86
CA GLY A 88 18.21 4.21 -9.40
C GLY A 88 17.04 5.01 -8.79
N CYS A 89 16.01 5.34 -9.56
CA CYS A 89 14.79 5.96 -9.00
C CYS A 89 13.96 4.90 -8.28
N HIS A 90 13.22 4.04 -8.97
CA HIS A 90 12.37 3.02 -8.34
C HIS A 90 12.86 1.58 -8.50
N ASP A 91 14.15 1.38 -8.80
CA ASP A 91 14.72 0.02 -8.85
C ASP A 91 14.58 -0.72 -7.50
N ASN A 92 14.24 -2.00 -7.55
CA ASN A 92 14.03 -2.82 -6.35
C ASN A 92 15.33 -3.11 -5.56
N THR A 93 16.50 -3.05 -6.20
CA THR A 93 17.78 -3.40 -5.57
C THR A 93 18.55 -2.18 -5.10
N SER A 94 18.55 -1.13 -5.92
CA SER A 94 19.43 0.05 -5.80
C SER A 94 18.67 1.37 -5.76
N GLY A 95 17.33 1.33 -5.86
CA GLY A 95 16.49 2.52 -5.96
C GLY A 95 16.49 3.40 -4.70
N THR A 96 16.37 4.70 -4.90
CA THR A 96 16.24 5.72 -3.84
C THR A 96 14.82 6.28 -3.70
N GLY A 97 13.90 5.85 -4.57
CA GLY A 97 12.54 6.37 -4.75
C GLY A 97 11.52 5.96 -3.67
N GLY A 98 11.97 5.44 -2.53
CA GLY A 98 11.10 5.14 -1.39
C GLY A 98 10.37 3.80 -1.49
N ALA A 99 9.05 3.82 -1.25
CA ALA A 99 8.21 2.63 -1.11
C ALA A 99 7.76 2.01 -2.46
N PHE A 100 7.66 2.83 -3.51
CA PHE A 100 7.41 2.34 -4.86
C PHE A 100 8.68 1.70 -5.44
N ARG A 101 8.60 0.40 -5.75
CA ARG A 101 9.70 -0.48 -6.14
C ARG A 101 9.30 -1.34 -7.33
N ILE A 102 10.14 -1.30 -8.36
CA ILE A 102 9.96 -1.99 -9.62
C ILE A 102 11.17 -2.88 -9.88
N VAL A 103 10.90 -4.15 -10.15
CA VAL A 103 11.83 -5.10 -10.75
C VAL A 103 11.79 -4.89 -12.26
N SER A 104 12.81 -4.22 -12.79
CA SER A 104 12.90 -3.83 -14.21
C SER A 104 12.91 -5.03 -15.17
N GLY A 105 13.45 -6.18 -14.73
CA GLY A 105 13.51 -7.42 -15.49
C GLY A 105 12.28 -8.33 -15.36
N ALA A 106 11.21 -7.89 -14.68
CA ALA A 106 10.02 -8.70 -14.49
C ALA A 106 9.40 -9.14 -15.83
N GLN A 107 9.26 -10.45 -16.01
CA GLN A 107 8.65 -11.02 -17.22
C GLN A 107 7.13 -11.06 -17.07
N SER A 108 6.41 -10.83 -18.18
CA SER A 108 4.97 -11.04 -18.21
C SER A 108 4.64 -12.51 -18.00
N VAL A 109 3.56 -12.77 -17.26
CA VAL A 109 3.05 -14.10 -16.95
C VAL A 109 1.90 -14.43 -17.90
N ASP A 110 1.95 -15.58 -18.56
CA ASP A 110 0.85 -16.11 -19.36
C ASP A 110 -0.29 -16.60 -18.46
N LEU A 111 -1.34 -15.80 -18.33
CA LEU A 111 -2.50 -16.12 -17.48
C LEU A 111 -3.44 -17.16 -18.09
N GLY A 112 -3.28 -17.48 -19.38
CA GLY A 112 -4.04 -18.56 -20.04
C GLY A 112 -3.48 -19.95 -19.74
N SER A 113 -2.24 -20.03 -19.27
CA SER A 113 -1.61 -21.30 -18.87
C SER A 113 -2.19 -21.81 -17.54
N PRO A 114 -2.72 -23.05 -17.50
CA PRO A 114 -3.25 -23.62 -16.25
C PRO A 114 -2.16 -23.88 -15.18
N ALA A 115 -0.88 -23.82 -15.56
CA ALA A 115 0.23 -23.92 -14.62
C ALA A 115 0.46 -22.64 -13.80
N ASN A 116 0.01 -21.48 -14.31
CA ASN A 116 0.14 -20.20 -13.64
C ASN A 116 -1.07 -19.94 -12.73
N THR A 117 -1.21 -20.75 -11.69
CA THR A 117 -2.25 -20.55 -10.65
C THR A 117 -2.03 -19.22 -9.92
N PRO A 118 -3.06 -18.63 -9.28
CA PRO A 118 -2.92 -17.39 -8.52
C PRO A 118 -1.74 -17.38 -7.55
N ASP A 119 -1.49 -18.48 -6.84
CA ASP A 119 -0.37 -18.58 -5.89
C ASP A 119 0.99 -18.58 -6.61
N VAL A 120 1.09 -19.23 -7.78
CA VAL A 120 2.31 -19.17 -8.60
C VAL A 120 2.54 -17.75 -9.11
N VAL A 121 1.49 -17.07 -9.59
CA VAL A 121 1.61 -15.69 -10.09
C VAL A 121 2.08 -14.75 -8.97
N ARG A 122 1.60 -14.92 -7.74
CA ARG A 122 1.98 -14.09 -6.58
C ARG A 122 3.46 -14.15 -6.22
N GLU A 123 4.15 -15.23 -6.56
CA GLU A 123 5.59 -15.39 -6.35
C GLU A 123 6.45 -14.75 -7.46
N THR A 124 5.84 -14.28 -8.56
CA THR A 124 6.57 -13.69 -9.69
C THR A 124 7.04 -12.26 -9.42
N ASP A 125 8.10 -11.85 -10.11
CA ASP A 125 8.56 -10.47 -10.06
C ASP A 125 7.55 -9.48 -10.64
N MET A 126 6.74 -9.89 -11.62
CA MET A 126 5.67 -9.03 -12.15
C MET A 126 4.60 -8.76 -11.10
N TYR A 127 4.29 -9.74 -10.25
CA TYR A 127 3.38 -9.52 -9.13
C TYR A 127 3.98 -8.61 -8.06
N LYS A 128 5.29 -8.63 -7.83
CA LYS A 128 5.95 -7.64 -6.95
C LYS A 128 5.75 -6.21 -7.48
N ASN A 129 5.89 -6.01 -8.79
CA ASN A 129 5.62 -4.71 -9.43
C ASN A 129 4.16 -4.28 -9.24
N PHE A 130 3.21 -5.19 -9.47
CA PHE A 130 1.78 -4.95 -9.24
C PHE A 130 1.49 -4.54 -7.81
N TYR A 131 1.98 -5.33 -6.85
CA TYR A 131 1.76 -5.11 -5.43
C TYR A 131 2.36 -3.78 -4.97
N SER A 132 3.56 -3.44 -5.45
CA SER A 132 4.19 -2.15 -5.15
C SER A 132 3.42 -0.98 -5.74
N ALA A 133 2.99 -1.05 -7.01
CA ALA A 133 2.20 0.00 -7.64
C ALA A 133 0.85 0.21 -6.94
N GLN A 134 0.16 -0.88 -6.61
CA GLN A 134 -1.11 -0.83 -5.87
C GLN A 134 -0.94 -0.19 -4.48
N GLY A 135 0.23 -0.35 -3.85
CA GLY A 135 0.56 0.30 -2.57
C GLY A 135 0.58 1.84 -2.63
N GLU A 136 0.71 2.42 -3.83
CA GLU A 136 0.73 3.87 -4.06
C GLU A 136 -0.64 4.42 -4.49
N VAL A 137 -1.68 3.58 -4.50
CA VAL A 137 -3.02 3.89 -5.02
C VAL A 137 -4.05 4.05 -3.90
N VAL A 138 -4.87 5.08 -4.03
CA VAL A 138 -6.18 5.21 -3.37
C VAL A 138 -7.24 4.76 -4.39
N PHE A 139 -7.90 3.64 -4.11
CA PHE A 139 -8.77 2.96 -5.06
C PHE A 139 -9.98 3.87 -5.40
N GLY A 140 -10.27 4.06 -6.68
CA GLY A 140 -11.32 4.97 -7.14
C GLY A 140 -10.99 6.47 -7.03
N ALA A 141 -9.78 6.83 -6.59
CA ALA A 141 -9.36 8.22 -6.40
C ALA A 141 -7.96 8.46 -7.01
N PRO A 142 -7.84 8.50 -8.35
CA PRO A 142 -6.54 8.62 -9.03
C PRO A 142 -5.79 9.88 -8.66
N MET A 143 -6.47 11.03 -8.53
CA MET A 143 -5.84 12.30 -8.16
C MET A 143 -5.47 12.41 -6.68
N GLU A 144 -5.82 11.40 -5.86
CA GLU A 144 -5.35 11.26 -4.48
C GLU A 144 -4.22 10.21 -4.37
N SER A 145 -3.99 9.45 -5.44
CA SER A 145 -3.02 8.36 -5.51
C SER A 145 -1.61 8.89 -5.75
N ARG A 146 -0.66 8.47 -4.90
CA ARG A 146 0.74 8.89 -5.00
C ARG A 146 1.39 8.42 -6.29
N LEU A 147 0.90 7.32 -6.87
CA LEU A 147 1.31 6.83 -8.18
C LEU A 147 1.15 7.87 -9.30
N LEU A 148 0.21 8.82 -9.16
CA LEU A 148 -0.06 9.88 -10.12
C LEU A 148 0.35 11.26 -9.62
N THR A 149 0.03 11.62 -8.37
CA THR A 149 0.30 12.96 -7.86
C THR A 149 1.79 13.29 -7.76
N LYS A 150 2.65 12.28 -7.48
CA LYS A 150 4.10 12.48 -7.44
C LYS A 150 4.67 12.78 -8.83
N PRO A 151 4.54 11.91 -9.84
CA PRO A 151 5.11 12.19 -11.16
C PRO A 151 4.52 13.43 -11.85
N MET A 152 3.32 13.90 -11.47
CA MET A 152 2.77 15.18 -11.91
C MET A 152 3.11 16.37 -11.00
N VAL A 153 3.79 16.16 -9.87
CA VAL A 153 4.14 17.20 -8.87
C VAL A 153 2.90 17.98 -8.38
N LEU A 154 1.76 17.30 -8.25
CA LEU A 154 0.51 17.90 -7.81
C LEU A 154 0.48 18.01 -6.29
N ASN A 155 0.86 19.18 -5.76
CA ASN A 155 0.91 19.49 -4.32
C ASN A 155 1.79 18.54 -3.49
N VAL A 156 2.67 17.79 -4.16
CA VAL A 156 3.48 16.72 -3.57
C VAL A 156 4.85 16.72 -4.25
N LEU A 157 5.91 16.66 -3.45
CA LEU A 157 7.26 16.53 -3.97
C LEU A 157 7.52 15.13 -4.54
N HIS A 158 8.13 15.12 -5.72
CA HIS A 158 8.72 13.94 -6.33
C HIS A 158 10.20 14.20 -6.58
N GLY A 159 11.06 13.45 -5.90
CA GLY A 159 12.51 13.64 -5.99
C GLY A 159 13.05 13.51 -7.41
N GLY A 160 12.39 12.71 -8.26
CA GLY A 160 12.71 12.57 -9.67
C GLY A 160 12.27 13.74 -10.56
N GLY A 161 11.49 14.71 -10.06
CA GLY A 161 10.98 15.83 -10.85
C GLY A 161 9.64 15.55 -11.53
N LEU A 162 9.26 16.40 -12.47
CA LEU A 162 8.02 16.28 -13.24
C LEU A 162 8.21 15.28 -14.38
N VAL A 163 7.33 14.29 -14.47
CA VAL A 163 7.34 13.21 -15.47
C VAL A 163 6.12 13.29 -16.39
N PHE A 164 4.94 13.58 -15.83
CA PHE A 164 3.72 13.77 -16.59
C PHE A 164 3.28 15.23 -16.45
N GLU A 165 3.04 15.92 -17.57
CA GLU A 165 2.70 17.34 -17.55
C GLU A 165 1.30 17.59 -16.96
N ASN A 166 0.35 16.70 -17.22
CA ASN A 166 -1.04 16.82 -16.78
C ASN A 166 -1.80 15.49 -16.97
N ALA A 167 -3.10 15.50 -16.62
CA ALA A 167 -3.98 14.35 -16.69
C ALA A 167 -4.37 13.90 -18.12
N ASP A 168 -4.07 14.68 -19.15
CA ASP A 168 -4.33 14.33 -20.55
C ASP A 168 -3.21 13.48 -21.17
N ASP A 169 -2.10 13.25 -20.43
CA ASP A 169 -1.07 12.31 -20.86
C ASP A 169 -1.67 10.90 -21.04
N PRO A 170 -1.43 10.21 -22.17
CA PRO A 170 -2.03 8.91 -22.43
C PRO A 170 -1.61 7.83 -21.44
N ASN A 171 -0.40 7.92 -20.86
CA ASN A 171 0.03 7.00 -19.79
C ASN A 171 -0.71 7.31 -18.49
N VAL A 172 -0.98 8.59 -18.20
CA VAL A 172 -1.81 8.98 -17.04
C VAL A 172 -3.22 8.43 -17.19
N LYS A 173 -3.83 8.55 -18.37
CA LYS A 173 -5.18 7.99 -18.64
C LYS A 173 -5.27 6.48 -18.39
N LEU A 174 -4.26 5.71 -18.79
CA LEU A 174 -4.22 4.28 -18.49
C LEU A 174 -4.19 3.99 -16.99
N ILE A 175 -3.37 4.74 -16.23
CA ILE A 175 -3.27 4.59 -14.78
C ILE A 175 -4.56 5.06 -14.09
N GLU A 176 -5.14 6.20 -14.50
CA GLU A 176 -6.43 6.69 -14.00
C GLU A 176 -7.53 5.65 -14.20
N TYR A 177 -7.60 5.08 -15.41
CA TYR A 177 -8.57 4.02 -15.73
C TYR A 177 -8.40 2.82 -14.81
N TRP A 178 -7.16 2.34 -14.63
CA TRP A 178 -6.88 1.22 -13.73
C TRP A 178 -7.31 1.50 -12.28
N ILE A 179 -7.01 2.69 -11.76
CA ILE A 179 -7.36 3.09 -10.39
C ILE A 179 -8.88 3.23 -10.19
N ASN A 180 -9.58 3.74 -11.20
CA ASN A 180 -11.04 3.94 -11.16
C ASN A 180 -11.86 2.67 -11.36
N HIS A 181 -11.23 1.57 -11.78
CA HIS A 181 -11.90 0.30 -12.06
C HIS A 181 -11.35 -0.83 -11.17
N PRO A 182 -11.54 -0.76 -9.85
CA PRO A 182 -11.24 -1.88 -8.97
C PRO A 182 -12.12 -3.08 -9.35
N MET A 183 -11.62 -4.27 -9.04
CA MET A 183 -12.36 -5.50 -9.22
C MET A 183 -13.67 -5.48 -8.42
N PRO A 184 -14.73 -6.12 -8.95
CA PRO A 184 -16.00 -6.22 -8.26
C PRO A 184 -15.82 -6.77 -6.85
N GLU A 185 -16.68 -6.34 -5.93
CA GLU A 185 -16.63 -6.81 -4.55
C GLU A 185 -16.67 -8.35 -4.47
N GLY A 186 -15.81 -8.91 -3.62
CA GLY A 186 -15.66 -10.37 -3.46
C GLY A 186 -14.81 -11.05 -4.53
N GLN A 187 -14.29 -10.31 -5.52
CA GLN A 187 -13.38 -10.83 -6.53
C GLN A 187 -11.94 -10.38 -6.27
N ASP A 188 -10.98 -11.24 -6.60
CA ASP A 188 -9.56 -10.95 -6.44
C ASP A 188 -8.94 -10.30 -7.70
N GLU A 189 -7.66 -9.96 -7.61
CA GLU A 189 -6.89 -9.32 -8.68
C GLU A 189 -6.78 -10.16 -9.98
N PHE A 190 -7.09 -11.45 -9.94
CA PHE A 190 -7.01 -12.39 -11.08
C PHE A 190 -8.37 -12.69 -11.70
N SER A 191 -9.44 -12.05 -11.24
CA SER A 191 -10.77 -12.26 -11.80
C SER A 191 -10.85 -11.95 -13.29
N SER A 192 -11.62 -12.78 -14.02
CA SER A 192 -11.97 -12.55 -15.42
C SER A 192 -12.77 -11.27 -15.65
N ALA A 193 -13.34 -10.65 -14.61
CA ALA A 193 -13.94 -9.33 -14.71
C ALA A 193 -12.95 -8.27 -15.25
N GLY A 194 -11.65 -8.46 -15.01
CA GLY A 194 -10.59 -7.63 -15.58
C GLY A 194 -10.55 -7.64 -17.10
N HIS A 195 -11.12 -8.64 -17.78
CA HIS A 195 -11.16 -8.68 -19.24
C HIS A 195 -12.04 -7.56 -19.83
N ASN A 196 -13.02 -7.06 -19.07
CA ASN A 196 -13.87 -5.93 -19.50
C ASN A 196 -13.13 -4.59 -19.53
N MET A 197 -11.90 -4.54 -19.02
CA MET A 197 -11.03 -3.38 -19.09
C MET A 197 -10.31 -3.25 -20.45
N PHE A 198 -10.65 -4.11 -21.40
CA PHE A 198 -10.12 -4.12 -22.76
C PHE A 198 -11.25 -4.00 -23.79
N THR A 199 -10.91 -3.52 -24.98
CA THR A 199 -11.81 -3.50 -26.15
C THR A 199 -11.14 -4.16 -27.37
N PRO A 200 -11.69 -5.30 -27.89
CA PRO A 200 -12.72 -6.14 -27.27
C PRO A 200 -12.29 -6.68 -25.90
N ALA A 201 -13.24 -7.23 -25.12
CA ALA A 201 -13.03 -7.69 -23.74
C ALA A 201 -12.17 -8.97 -23.65
N ASP A 202 -10.90 -8.85 -24.05
CA ASP A 202 -9.91 -9.91 -24.12
C ASP A 202 -8.53 -9.29 -23.83
N PRO A 203 -7.83 -9.76 -22.77
CA PRO A 203 -6.51 -9.25 -22.43
C PRO A 203 -5.42 -9.61 -23.44
N GLU A 204 -5.61 -10.57 -24.34
CA GLU A 204 -4.61 -10.89 -25.37
C GLU A 204 -4.79 -10.00 -26.60
N THR A 205 -6.01 -9.92 -27.11
CA THR A 205 -6.30 -9.22 -28.39
C THR A 205 -6.83 -7.80 -28.23
N GLY A 206 -7.41 -7.47 -27.08
CA GLY A 206 -8.03 -6.18 -26.80
C GLY A 206 -7.04 -5.06 -26.50
N SER A 207 -7.42 -3.84 -26.88
CA SER A 207 -6.69 -2.62 -26.50
C SER A 207 -7.08 -2.19 -25.08
N CYS A 208 -6.14 -1.61 -24.33
CA CYS A 208 -6.39 -1.07 -23.00
C CYS A 208 -7.40 0.09 -23.06
N ASN A 209 -8.48 0.01 -22.28
CA ASN A 209 -9.44 1.11 -22.17
C ASN A 209 -8.85 2.29 -21.39
N ILE A 210 -9.32 3.51 -21.66
CA ILE A 210 -8.85 4.71 -20.97
C ILE A 210 -9.98 5.57 -20.40
N GLU A 211 -11.24 5.19 -20.65
CA GLU A 211 -12.47 5.89 -20.26
C GLU A 211 -13.57 4.88 -19.88
#